data_AF-A0A7J6RJ07-F1
#
_entry.id   AF-A0A7J6RJ07-F1
#
_cell.length_a   1.000
_cell.length_b   1.000
_cell.length_c   1.000
_cell.angle_alpha   90.00
_cell.angle_beta   90.00
_cell.angle_gamma   90.00
#
_symmetry.space_group_name_H-M   'P 1'
#
loop_
_entity.id
_entity.type
_entity.pdbx_description
1 polymer ?
#
loop_
_entity_poly.entity_id
_entity_poly.type
_entity_poly.pdbx_seq_one_letter_code
_entity_poly.pdbx_strand_id
1 'polypeptide(L)'
;MTADLRAMPPWAREIVQNREVIAVNQDPLGKQAHVAWSENGIWIWIRELTSNVTAGDTWAVLLQNSNAIFGLKAVVLRPAQHIPGWDDRSTRFSVRDILGGRDVGVFEGEYSVEVETSSVHFIVIRKAMNNPVHLHLSKPEEVILM
;
A
#
# COMPACT_ATOMS: atom_id res chain seq x y z
N MET A 1 -11.71 9.01 21.52
CA MET A 1 -11.39 10.36 21.02
C MET A 1 -11.69 11.36 22.13
N THR A 2 -10.81 12.33 22.34
CA THR A 2 -11.00 13.40 23.33
C THR A 2 -10.82 14.74 22.61
N ALA A 3 -11.92 15.32 22.10
CA ALA A 3 -11.94 16.59 21.36
C ALA A 3 -13.34 17.22 21.48
N ASP A 4 -13.46 18.55 21.29
CA ASP A 4 -14.78 19.21 21.24
C ASP A 4 -15.45 19.00 19.88
N LEU A 5 -16.43 18.09 19.83
CA LEU A 5 -17.13 17.74 18.60
C LEU A 5 -17.99 18.87 18.05
N ARG A 6 -18.41 19.82 18.89
CA ARG A 6 -19.23 20.97 18.49
C ARG A 6 -18.40 21.98 17.69
N ALA A 7 -17.10 22.02 17.95
CA ALA A 7 -16.14 22.94 17.35
C ALA A 7 -15.15 22.26 16.39
N MET A 8 -15.37 20.99 16.04
CA MET A 8 -14.45 20.25 15.18
C MET A 8 -14.45 20.81 13.74
N PRO A 9 -13.30 21.25 13.22
CA PRO A 9 -13.23 21.77 11.86
C PRO A 9 -13.42 20.66 10.81
N PRO A 10 -13.87 21.00 9.58
CA PRO A 10 -14.13 20.01 8.54
C PRO A 10 -12.95 19.09 8.21
N TRP A 11 -11.73 19.63 8.12
CA TRP A 11 -10.53 18.84 7.83
C TRP A 11 -10.25 17.77 8.89
N ALA A 12 -10.48 18.09 10.17
CA ALA A 12 -10.27 17.13 11.26
C ALA A 12 -11.35 16.05 11.23
N ARG A 13 -12.59 16.44 10.91
CA ARG A 13 -13.71 15.52 10.72
C ARG A 13 -13.44 14.52 9.60
N GLU A 14 -12.89 14.99 8.49
CA GLU A 14 -12.51 14.15 7.34
C GLU A 14 -11.49 13.08 7.73
N ILE A 15 -10.45 13.46 8.50
CA ILE A 15 -9.43 12.51 8.99
C ILE A 15 -10.05 11.46 9.92
N VAL A 16 -10.80 11.89 10.95
CA VAL A 16 -11.31 10.95 11.97
C VAL A 16 -12.47 10.09 11.48
N GLN A 17 -13.18 10.49 10.42
CA GLN A 17 -14.27 9.74 9.81
C GLN A 17 -13.87 9.02 8.52
N ASN A 18 -12.58 9.01 8.16
CA ASN A 18 -12.11 8.32 6.96
C ASN A 18 -12.41 6.81 7.08
N ARG A 19 -13.36 6.34 6.26
CA ARG A 19 -13.88 4.98 6.32
C ARG A 19 -12.82 3.92 6.00
N GLU A 20 -11.86 4.24 5.15
CA GLU A 20 -10.81 3.30 4.76
C GLU A 20 -9.79 3.13 5.88
N VAL A 21 -9.40 4.22 6.54
CA VAL A 21 -8.56 4.18 7.74
C VAL A 21 -9.26 3.43 8.87
N ILE A 22 -10.56 3.69 9.08
CA ILE A 22 -11.37 2.96 10.07
C ILE A 22 -11.43 1.46 9.72
N ALA A 23 -11.61 1.10 8.45
CA ALA A 23 -11.63 -0.30 8.01
C ALA A 23 -10.30 -1.02 8.29
N VAL A 24 -9.16 -0.35 8.09
CA VAL A 24 -7.85 -0.89 8.49
C VAL A 24 -7.76 -1.12 10.00
N ASN A 25 -8.22 -0.16 10.80
CA ASN A 25 -8.24 -0.29 12.26
C ASN A 25 -9.15 -1.44 12.74
N GLN A 26 -10.32 -1.58 12.12
CA GLN A 26 -11.36 -2.55 12.45
C GLN A 26 -11.24 -3.86 11.65
N ASP A 27 -10.10 -4.11 11.00
CA ASP A 27 -9.91 -5.32 10.21
C ASP A 27 -10.08 -6.58 11.09
N PRO A 28 -10.93 -7.55 10.68
CA PRO A 28 -11.32 -8.67 11.53
C PRO A 28 -10.20 -9.67 11.79
N LEU A 29 -9.10 -9.62 11.02
CA LEU A 29 -7.91 -10.43 11.30
C LEU A 29 -7.29 -10.09 12.66
N GLY A 30 -7.57 -8.88 13.19
CA GLY A 30 -7.20 -8.51 14.55
C GLY A 30 -5.70 -8.39 14.81
N LYS A 31 -4.86 -8.41 13.76
CA LYS A 31 -3.41 -8.32 13.89
C LYS A 31 -2.95 -6.88 14.10
N GLN A 32 -2.05 -6.68 15.06
CA GLN A 32 -1.43 -5.38 15.29
C GLN A 32 -0.38 -5.08 14.20
N ALA A 33 -0.22 -3.79 13.87
CA ALA A 33 0.87 -3.34 13.01
C ALA A 33 2.22 -3.47 13.73
N HIS A 34 3.29 -3.69 12.96
CA HIS A 34 4.67 -3.68 13.47
C HIS A 34 5.61 -2.96 12.49
N VAL A 35 6.80 -2.59 12.96
CA VAL A 35 7.84 -1.98 12.13
C VAL A 35 8.47 -3.08 11.27
N ALA A 36 8.36 -2.95 9.96
CA ALA A 36 9.07 -3.81 9.01
C ALA A 36 10.51 -3.33 8.80
N TRP A 37 10.70 -2.00 8.78
CA TRP A 37 12.00 -1.39 8.56
C TRP A 37 12.03 0.03 9.12
N SER A 38 13.21 0.44 9.61
CA SER A 38 13.45 1.82 10.03
C SER A 38 14.92 2.18 9.90
N GLU A 39 15.21 3.34 9.31
CA GLU A 39 16.56 3.90 9.25
C GLU A 39 16.48 5.42 9.06
N ASN A 40 17.36 6.18 9.71
CA ASN A 40 17.52 7.63 9.49
C ASN A 40 16.19 8.44 9.55
N GLY A 41 15.33 8.11 10.51
CA GLY A 41 14.03 8.77 10.68
C GLY A 41 12.98 8.41 9.63
N ILE A 42 13.24 7.42 8.78
CA ILE A 42 12.22 6.81 7.92
C ILE A 42 11.73 5.53 8.58
N TRP A 43 10.42 5.33 8.58
CA TRP A 43 9.78 4.14 9.14
C TRP A 43 8.79 3.55 8.16
N ILE A 44 8.78 2.22 8.08
CA ILE A 44 7.82 1.44 7.32
C ILE A 44 7.11 0.53 8.30
N TRP A 45 5.85 0.85 8.58
CA TRP A 45 4.96 0.04 9.40
C TRP A 45 4.07 -0.80 8.51
N ILE A 46 3.83 -2.04 8.90
CA ILE A 46 3.01 -2.97 8.13
C ILE A 46 1.97 -3.62 9.04
N ARG A 47 0.78 -3.84 8.49
CA ARG A 47 -0.30 -4.60 9.12
C ARG A 47 -0.94 -5.50 8.07
N GLU A 48 -0.94 -6.80 8.32
CA GLU A 48 -1.68 -7.74 7.48
C GLU A 48 -3.17 -7.48 7.64
N LEU A 49 -3.89 -7.48 6.53
CA LEU A 49 -5.34 -7.30 6.50
C LEU A 49 -6.02 -8.56 6.01
N THR A 50 -7.31 -8.65 6.33
CA THR A 50 -8.18 -9.70 5.80
C THR A 50 -8.25 -9.58 4.28
N SER A 51 -8.08 -10.70 3.60
CA SER A 51 -8.15 -10.82 2.15
C SER A 51 -9.22 -11.82 1.77
N ASN A 52 -9.99 -11.49 0.74
CA ASN A 52 -11.02 -12.37 0.19
C ASN A 52 -10.46 -13.32 -0.88
N VAL A 53 -9.17 -13.21 -1.21
CA VAL A 53 -8.50 -14.00 -2.27
C VAL A 53 -7.57 -15.02 -1.62
N THR A 54 -6.42 -14.56 -1.11
CA THR A 54 -5.46 -15.39 -0.38
C THR A 54 -5.04 -14.67 0.90
N ALA A 55 -4.87 -15.41 1.99
CA ALA A 55 -4.25 -14.88 3.20
C ALA A 55 -2.84 -14.35 2.90
N GLY A 56 -2.44 -13.25 3.54
CA GLY A 56 -1.13 -12.61 3.31
C GLY A 56 -1.02 -11.76 2.04
N ASP A 57 -2.06 -11.65 1.20
CA ASP A 57 -2.00 -10.86 -0.05
C ASP A 57 -2.37 -9.38 0.12
N THR A 58 -2.94 -8.97 1.24
CA THR A 58 -3.38 -7.58 1.47
C THR A 58 -2.75 -7.03 2.74
N TRP A 59 -2.14 -5.85 2.63
CA TRP A 59 -1.44 -5.20 3.75
C TRP A 59 -1.75 -3.71 3.78
N ALA A 60 -1.96 -3.16 4.97
CA ALA A 60 -1.84 -1.73 5.21
C ALA A 60 -0.37 -1.40 5.46
N VAL A 61 0.12 -0.31 4.86
CA VAL A 61 1.50 0.16 5.02
C VAL A 61 1.50 1.64 5.34
N LEU A 62 2.20 2.02 6.41
CA LEU A 62 2.43 3.42 6.77
C LEU A 62 3.90 3.76 6.46
N LEU A 63 4.10 4.64 5.48
CA LEU A 63 5.41 5.17 5.11
C LEU A 63 5.57 6.51 5.82
N GLN A 64 6.46 6.58 6.80
CA GLN A 64 6.59 7.73 7.70
C GLN A 64 7.96 8.37 7.56
N ASN A 65 7.96 9.70 7.45
CA ASN A 65 9.15 10.51 7.64
C ASN A 65 9.04 11.20 9.02
N SER A 66 9.73 10.63 10.02
CA SER A 66 9.77 11.16 11.38
C SER A 66 10.85 12.24 11.56
N ASN A 67 11.53 12.68 10.49
CA ASN A 67 12.50 13.75 10.58
C ASN A 67 11.78 15.10 10.79
N ALA A 68 12.31 15.92 11.70
CA ALA A 68 11.77 17.25 11.99
C ALA A 68 12.40 18.37 11.14
N ILE A 69 13.56 18.12 10.51
CA ILE A 69 14.39 19.16 9.88
C ILE A 69 14.73 18.84 8.41
N PHE A 70 14.85 17.56 8.05
CA PHE A 70 15.45 17.14 6.78
C PHE A 70 14.53 17.19 5.55
N GLY A 71 13.45 17.98 5.60
CA GLY A 71 12.54 18.21 4.48
C GLY A 71 11.85 16.96 3.95
N LEU A 72 11.35 17.08 2.72
CA LEU A 72 10.78 16.02 1.91
C LEU A 72 11.79 14.87 1.71
N LYS A 73 11.37 13.64 1.96
CA LYS A 73 12.20 12.44 1.79
C LYS A 73 11.48 11.36 1.01
N ALA A 74 12.20 10.75 0.06
CA ALA A 74 11.74 9.53 -0.58
C ALA A 74 11.73 8.36 0.42
N VAL A 75 10.59 7.72 0.57
CA VAL A 75 10.42 6.47 1.32
C VAL A 75 10.15 5.36 0.31
N VAL A 76 10.98 4.32 0.34
CA VAL A 76 10.91 3.22 -0.63
C VAL A 76 10.39 1.95 0.04
N LEU A 77 9.22 1.52 -0.38
CA LEU A 77 8.65 0.22 -0.03
C LEU A 77 9.14 -0.83 -1.04
N ARG A 78 9.83 -1.87 -0.55
CA ARG A 78 10.18 -3.06 -1.32
C ARG A 78 9.48 -4.26 -0.70
N PRO A 79 8.37 -4.76 -1.27
CA PRO A 79 7.62 -5.84 -0.63
C PRO A 79 8.45 -7.09 -0.36
N ALA A 80 9.39 -7.45 -1.24
CA ALA A 80 10.30 -8.57 -1.03
C ALA A 80 11.29 -8.42 0.13
N GLN A 81 11.41 -7.23 0.70
CA GLN A 81 12.22 -6.97 1.90
C GLN A 81 11.36 -6.71 3.13
N HIS A 82 10.18 -6.11 2.93
CA HIS A 82 9.40 -5.56 4.03
C HIS A 82 8.14 -6.37 4.36
N ILE A 83 7.62 -7.19 3.44
CA ILE A 83 6.35 -7.90 3.61
C ILE A 83 6.62 -9.41 3.76
N PRO A 84 6.24 -10.03 4.89
CA PRO A 84 6.37 -11.47 5.08
C PRO A 84 5.68 -12.28 3.96
N GLY A 85 6.40 -13.22 3.37
CA GLY A 85 5.89 -14.12 2.31
C GLY A 85 5.84 -13.52 0.90
N TRP A 86 6.39 -12.32 0.69
CA TRP A 86 6.46 -11.68 -0.62
C TRP A 86 7.87 -11.71 -1.22
N ASP A 87 8.59 -12.83 -1.09
CA ASP A 87 10.05 -12.93 -1.33
C ASP A 87 10.52 -12.67 -2.78
N ASP A 88 9.60 -12.61 -3.75
CA ASP A 88 9.90 -12.35 -5.15
C ASP A 88 10.06 -10.85 -5.42
N ARG A 89 11.26 -10.44 -5.86
CA ARG A 89 11.60 -9.05 -6.21
C ARG A 89 10.87 -8.53 -7.46
N SER A 90 10.25 -9.40 -8.24
CA SER A 90 9.37 -9.06 -9.36
C SER A 90 7.89 -9.10 -8.99
N THR A 91 7.57 -9.21 -7.70
CA THR A 91 6.17 -9.17 -7.24
C THR A 91 5.50 -7.89 -7.72
N ARG A 92 4.43 -8.05 -8.50
CA ARG A 92 3.53 -6.95 -8.84
C ARG A 92 2.48 -6.76 -7.76
N PHE A 93 2.10 -5.52 -7.51
CA PHE A 93 1.10 -5.17 -6.50
C PHE A 93 0.39 -3.87 -6.82
N SER A 94 -0.88 -3.77 -6.44
CA SER A 94 -1.61 -2.50 -6.50
C SER A 94 -1.35 -1.67 -5.25
N VAL A 95 -1.39 -0.35 -5.41
CA VAL A 95 -1.25 0.64 -4.34
C VAL A 95 -2.47 1.56 -4.35
N ARG A 96 -3.12 1.70 -3.19
CA ARG A 96 -4.19 2.66 -2.93
C ARG A 96 -3.80 3.57 -1.79
N ASP A 97 -3.86 4.87 -2.01
CA ASP A 97 -3.67 5.91 -0.99
C ASP A 97 -5.00 6.12 -0.26
N ILE A 98 -5.06 5.69 0.99
CA ILE A 98 -6.30 5.68 1.78
C ILE A 98 -6.55 7.00 2.52
N LEU A 99 -5.53 7.86 2.65
CA LEU A 99 -5.73 9.23 3.14
C LEU A 99 -6.22 10.14 2.02
N GLY A 100 -5.66 9.99 0.81
CA GLY A 100 -6.09 10.71 -0.38
C GLY A 100 -7.31 10.10 -1.10
N GLY A 101 -7.77 8.92 -0.68
CA GLY A 101 -8.95 8.24 -1.23
C GLY A 101 -8.82 7.81 -2.71
N ARG A 102 -7.60 7.58 -3.21
CA ARG A 102 -7.32 7.38 -4.63
C ARG A 102 -6.51 6.11 -4.91
N ASP A 103 -6.79 5.48 -6.04
CA ASP A 103 -5.94 4.42 -6.56
C ASP A 103 -4.69 5.02 -7.21
N VAL A 104 -3.52 4.58 -6.77
CA VAL A 104 -2.23 5.12 -7.25
C VAL A 104 -1.76 4.37 -8.49
N GLY A 105 -1.97 3.05 -8.54
CA GLY A 105 -1.61 2.23 -9.68
C GLY A 105 -1.13 0.84 -9.31
N VAL A 106 -0.51 0.16 -10.27
CA VAL A 106 0.16 -1.13 -10.09
C VAL A 106 1.66 -0.94 -10.28
N PHE A 107 2.45 -1.51 -9.38
CA PHE A 107 3.90 -1.42 -9.32
C PHE A 107 4.52 -2.81 -9.34
N GLU A 108 5.80 -2.88 -9.67
CA GLU A 108 6.59 -4.12 -9.67
C GLU A 108 7.86 -3.89 -8.86
N GLY A 109 8.11 -4.79 -7.89
CA GLY A 109 9.31 -4.81 -7.07
C GLY A 109 9.43 -3.71 -6.01
N GLU A 110 9.13 -2.46 -6.35
CA GLU A 110 9.17 -1.34 -5.41
C GLU A 110 8.14 -0.24 -5.68
N TYR A 111 7.82 0.51 -4.62
CA TYR A 111 7.02 1.72 -4.66
C TYR A 111 7.76 2.81 -3.87
N SER A 112 7.97 3.97 -4.50
CA SER A 112 8.66 5.11 -3.88
C SER A 112 7.73 6.33 -3.87
N VAL A 113 7.70 7.03 -2.74
CA VAL A 113 6.91 8.25 -2.56
C VAL A 113 7.67 9.24 -1.70
N GLU A 114 7.52 10.52 -2.04
CA GLU A 114 8.06 11.61 -1.23
C GLU A 114 7.11 11.92 -0.06
N VAL A 115 7.63 11.91 1.17
CA VAL A 115 6.88 12.15 2.41
C VAL A 115 7.49 13.36 3.13
N GLU A 116 6.64 14.35 3.41
CA GLU A 116 7.02 15.58 4.12
C GLU A 116 7.50 15.31 5.54
N THR A 117 8.21 16.28 6.14
CA THR A 117 8.65 16.18 7.53
C THR A 117 7.49 15.96 8.48
N SER A 118 7.69 15.10 9.48
CA SER A 118 6.66 14.75 10.47
C SER A 118 5.33 14.28 9.87
N SER A 119 5.39 13.69 8.67
CA SER A 119 4.20 13.26 7.92
C SER A 119 4.26 11.77 7.60
N VAL A 120 3.14 11.29 7.05
CA VAL A 120 2.92 9.90 6.67
C VAL A 120 2.25 9.82 5.31
N HIS A 121 2.56 8.76 4.57
CA HIS A 121 1.79 8.28 3.45
C HIS A 121 1.18 6.93 3.84
N PHE A 122 -0.15 6.84 3.88
CA PHE A 122 -0.86 5.65 4.33
C PHE A 122 -1.51 4.97 3.14
N ILE A 123 -1.08 3.74 2.86
CA ILE A 123 -1.53 2.98 1.72
C ILE A 123 -2.05 1.61 2.11
N VAL A 124 -2.91 1.05 1.26
CA VAL A 124 -3.17 -0.39 1.21
C VAL A 124 -2.53 -0.93 -0.06
N ILE A 125 -1.77 -2.01 0.09
CA ILE A 125 -1.21 -2.75 -1.03
C ILE A 125 -1.88 -4.11 -1.16
N ARG A 126 -2.01 -4.59 -2.40
CA ARG A 126 -2.50 -5.94 -2.69
C ARG A 126 -1.62 -6.62 -3.72
N LYS A 127 -1.22 -7.86 -3.46
CA LYS A 127 -0.46 -8.66 -4.42
C LYS A 127 -1.29 -8.82 -5.69
N ALA A 128 -0.73 -8.49 -6.84
CA ALA A 128 -1.39 -8.76 -8.11
C ALA A 128 -1.25 -10.26 -8.40
N MET A 129 -2.33 -10.92 -8.80
CA MET A 129 -2.25 -12.30 -9.27
C MET A 129 -1.34 -12.34 -10.50
N ASN A 130 -0.31 -13.18 -10.47
CA ASN A 130 0.44 -13.51 -11.67
C ASN A 130 -0.50 -14.29 -12.58
N ASN A 131 -0.93 -13.67 -13.67
CA ASN A 131 -1.66 -14.38 -14.71
C ASN A 131 -0.58 -14.90 -15.68
N PRO A 132 -0.24 -16.20 -15.71
CA PRO A 132 0.63 -16.73 -16.75
C PRO A 132 -0.20 -16.85 -18.03
N VAL A 133 -0.49 -15.71 -18.67
CA VAL A 133 -1.09 -15.72 -20.00
C VAL A 133 0.03 -15.92 -21.01
N HIS A 134 0.53 -17.15 -21.11
CA HIS A 134 1.06 -17.62 -22.39
C HIS A 134 -0.13 -17.81 -23.33
N LEU A 135 -0.65 -16.70 -23.88
CA LEU A 135 -1.43 -16.77 -25.11
C LEU A 135 -0.44 -17.20 -26.19
N HIS A 136 -0.41 -18.50 -26.45
CA HIS A 136 0.18 -19.05 -27.66
C HIS A 136 -0.66 -18.48 -28.82
N LEU A 137 -0.21 -17.36 -29.39
CA LEU A 137 -0.74 -16.86 -30.64
C LEU A 137 -0.31 -17.87 -31.71
N SER A 138 -1.16 -18.85 -31.98
CA SER A 138 -1.09 -19.63 -33.21
C SER A 138 -1.19 -18.65 -34.37
N LYS A 139 -0.12 -18.56 -35.16
CA LYS A 139 -0.07 -17.75 -36.39
C LYS A 139 -1.27 -18.10 -37.29
N PRO A 140 -1.91 -17.14 -37.96
CA PRO A 140 -2.95 -17.45 -38.93
C PRO A 140 -2.32 -18.19 -40.13
N GLU A 141 -2.94 -19.29 -40.52
CA GLU A 141 -2.59 -20.04 -41.73
C GLU A 141 -2.74 -19.14 -42.97
N GLU A 142 -1.70 -19.11 -43.81
CA GLU A 142 -1.76 -18.51 -45.14
C GLU A 142 -2.76 -19.30 -46.00
N VAL A 143 -3.91 -18.71 -46.28
CA VAL A 143 -4.82 -19.20 -47.32
C VAL A 143 -4.27 -18.79 -48.68
N ILE A 144 -3.61 -19.72 -49.35
CA ILE A 144 -3.29 -19.62 -50.79
C ILE A 144 -4.60 -19.93 -51.56
N LEU A 145 -5.15 -18.93 -52.26
CA LEU A 145 -6.17 -19.17 -53.29
C LEU A 145 -5.49 -19.50 -54.62
N MET A 146 -5.86 -20.65 -55.20
CA MET A 146 -5.74 -20.95 -56.62
C MET A 146 -6.88 -20.28 -57.41
#